data_AF-A0A957G836-F1
#
_entry.id   AF-A0A957G836-F1
#
_cell.length_a   1.000
_cell.length_b   1.000
_cell.length_c   1.000
_cell.angle_alpha   90.00
_cell.angle_beta   90.00
_cell.angle_gamma   90.00
#
_symmetry.space_group_name_H-M   'P 1'
#
loop_
_entity.id
_entity.type
_entity.pdbx_description
1 polymer ?
#
loop_
_entity_poly.entity_id
_entity_poly.type
_entity_poly.pdbx_seq_one_letter_code
_entity_poly.pdbx_strand_id
1 'polypeptide(L)'
;NLLPARMALEGLIVIQAEGVMDTPPVVAGPGRDTTTTSADESVPLLFVPPDLLEGAMQLTQLRPNLTNFYYDPSGGLSFDDGQGWRAYFGTGSDMARKMVVYETILSDLRSRNLTPVYISVSNQDKPYYRVVEQELDQEPGQPPVLEEGG
;
A
#
# COMPACT_ATOMS: atom_id res chain seq x y z
N ASN A 1 -24.89 12.68 -27.21
CA ASN A 1 -24.41 11.33 -26.88
C ASN A 1 -23.33 11.48 -25.82
N LEU A 2 -23.69 11.39 -24.54
CA LEU A 2 -22.76 11.53 -23.42
C LEU A 2 -21.94 10.23 -23.33
N LEU A 3 -20.60 10.33 -23.40
CA LEU A 3 -19.72 9.18 -23.16
C LEU A 3 -20.06 8.57 -21.79
N PRO A 4 -20.21 7.24 -21.65
CA PRO A 4 -20.38 6.64 -20.34
C PRO A 4 -19.13 6.91 -19.49
N ALA A 5 -19.34 7.38 -18.26
CA ALA A 5 -18.29 7.58 -17.28
C ALA A 5 -17.61 6.23 -17.01
N ARG A 6 -16.39 6.07 -17.54
CA ARG A 6 -15.46 4.95 -17.29
C ARG A 6 -16.13 3.58 -17.33
N MET A 7 -16.35 3.02 -18.53
CA MET A 7 -16.57 1.57 -18.62
C MET A 7 -15.44 0.88 -17.87
N ALA A 8 -15.77 0.01 -16.90
CA ALA A 8 -14.80 -0.85 -16.26
C ALA A 8 -14.22 -1.75 -17.36
N LEU A 9 -13.05 -1.36 -17.89
CA LEU A 9 -12.33 -2.17 -18.86
C LEU A 9 -11.79 -3.38 -18.10
N GLU A 10 -12.32 -4.56 -18.40
CA GLU A 10 -11.78 -5.82 -17.89
C GLU A 10 -10.30 -5.90 -18.30
N GLY A 11 -9.41 -6.03 -17.31
CA GLY A 11 -7.96 -6.05 -17.52
C GLY A 11 -7.24 -4.70 -17.40
N LEU A 12 -7.91 -3.62 -16.98
CA LEU A 12 -7.24 -2.37 -16.65
C LEU A 12 -6.43 -2.49 -15.36
N ILE A 13 -5.11 -2.29 -15.46
CA ILE A 13 -4.23 -2.06 -14.32
C ILE A 13 -4.13 -0.56 -14.10
N VAL A 14 -4.41 -0.11 -12.88
CA VAL A 14 -4.27 1.28 -12.45
C VAL A 14 -3.05 1.39 -11.54
N ILE A 15 -2.12 2.29 -11.90
CA ILE A 15 -0.95 2.61 -11.08
C ILE A 15 -1.03 4.10 -10.72
N GLN A 16 -1.19 4.39 -9.44
CA GLN A 16 -1.24 5.75 -8.91
C GLN A 16 0.15 6.15 -8.41
N ALA A 17 0.66 7.30 -8.85
CA ALA A 17 1.90 7.84 -8.29
C ALA A 17 1.62 8.46 -6.93
N GLU A 18 2.33 8.00 -5.90
CA GLU A 18 2.35 8.58 -4.57
C GLU A 18 3.71 9.25 -4.37
N GLY A 19 3.72 10.56 -4.13
CA GLY A 19 4.94 11.30 -3.87
C GLY A 19 4.88 12.73 -4.39
N VAL A 20 5.35 13.67 -3.56
CA VAL A 20 5.79 14.97 -4.04
C VAL A 20 7.01 14.72 -4.92
N MET A 21 6.92 14.95 -6.23
CA MET A 21 8.14 15.23 -6.98
C MET A 21 8.82 16.39 -6.24
N ASP A 22 10.08 16.24 -5.88
CA ASP A 22 10.91 17.35 -5.42
C ASP A 22 10.94 18.34 -6.59
N THR A 23 9.94 19.22 -6.65
CA THR A 23 9.92 20.29 -7.62
C THR A 23 11.22 21.05 -7.34
N PRO A 24 12.11 21.23 -8.33
CA PRO A 24 13.24 22.12 -8.12
C PRO A 24 12.67 23.42 -7.55
N PRO A 25 13.29 24.04 -6.53
CA PRO A 25 12.72 25.22 -5.91
C PRO A 25 12.48 26.22 -7.03
N VAL A 26 11.21 26.41 -7.39
CA VAL A 26 10.79 27.53 -8.21
C VAL A 26 11.31 28.71 -7.40
N VAL A 27 12.32 29.38 -7.95
CA VAL A 27 12.96 30.51 -7.30
C VAL A 27 11.83 31.51 -7.07
N ALA A 28 11.35 31.57 -5.83
CA ALA A 28 10.18 32.32 -5.47
C ALA A 28 10.50 33.80 -5.69
N GLY A 29 10.01 34.36 -6.80
CA GLY A 29 9.88 35.80 -6.93
C GLY A 29 9.03 36.33 -5.78
N PRO A 30 9.35 37.48 -5.18
CA PRO A 30 8.65 37.96 -4.01
C PRO A 30 7.22 38.34 -4.39
N GLY A 31 6.27 37.66 -3.76
CA GLY A 31 4.86 38.02 -3.82
C GLY A 31 4.01 36.96 -4.52
N ARG A 32 3.45 36.05 -3.72
CA ARG A 32 2.01 35.80 -3.67
C ARG A 32 1.65 34.83 -2.56
N ASP A 33 0.49 35.09 -2.02
CA ASP A 33 -0.09 34.58 -0.79
C ASP A 33 -0.18 33.06 -0.74
N THR A 34 0.12 32.54 0.45
CA THR A 34 -0.10 31.15 0.86
C THR A 34 -1.55 30.73 0.58
N THR A 35 -1.75 29.85 -0.40
CA THR A 35 -2.98 29.07 -0.55
C THR A 35 -2.64 27.60 -0.39
N THR A 36 -2.95 27.07 0.80
CA THR A 36 -3.11 25.64 1.06
C THR A 36 -4.02 25.04 -0.01
N THR A 37 -3.46 24.24 -0.92
CA THR A 37 -4.21 23.44 -1.88
C THR A 37 -4.11 21.99 -1.43
N SER A 38 -5.15 21.55 -0.71
CA SER A 38 -5.43 20.14 -0.47
C SER A 38 -6.56 19.74 -1.41
N ALA A 39 -6.25 18.96 -2.45
CA ALA A 39 -7.08 17.96 -3.14
C ALA A 39 -6.65 17.80 -4.60
N ASP A 40 -6.37 16.55 -4.99
CA ASP A 40 -6.41 16.07 -6.38
C ASP A 40 -5.35 16.63 -7.34
N GLU A 41 -4.07 16.62 -6.96
CA GLU A 41 -2.99 16.67 -7.96
C GLU A 41 -2.40 15.27 -8.11
N SER A 42 -3.08 14.46 -8.93
CA SER A 42 -2.45 13.30 -9.57
C SER A 42 -1.31 13.83 -10.43
N VAL A 43 -0.08 13.88 -9.90
CA VAL A 43 1.07 14.34 -10.68
C VAL A 43 1.26 13.35 -11.82
N PRO A 44 1.09 13.75 -13.09
CA PRO A 44 1.25 12.81 -14.20
C PRO A 44 2.69 12.31 -14.20
N LEU A 45 2.88 11.00 -14.09
CA LEU A 45 4.17 10.40 -14.36
C LEU A 45 4.53 10.70 -15.82
N LEU A 46 5.52 11.59 -16.04
CA LEU A 46 6.04 11.84 -17.38
C LEU A 46 6.64 10.57 -18.00
N PHE A 47 7.01 9.60 -17.17
CA PHE A 47 7.58 8.33 -17.58
C PHE A 47 7.20 7.22 -16.59
N VAL A 48 6.73 6.09 -17.12
CA VAL A 48 6.50 4.86 -16.34
C VAL A 48 7.72 3.97 -16.52
N PRO A 49 8.48 3.65 -15.46
CA PRO A 49 9.62 2.74 -15.56
C PRO A 49 9.21 1.35 -16.08
N PRO A 50 9.97 0.72 -16.97
CA PRO A 50 9.63 -0.60 -17.52
C PRO A 50 9.53 -1.67 -16.43
N ASP A 51 10.47 -1.69 -15.48
CA ASP A 51 10.46 -2.62 -14.34
C ASP A 51 9.23 -2.47 -13.43
N LEU A 52 8.66 -1.25 -13.33
CA LEU A 52 7.44 -1.01 -12.59
C LEU A 52 6.24 -1.67 -13.27
N LEU A 53 6.12 -1.46 -14.58
CA LEU A 53 5.04 -2.04 -15.38
C LEU A 53 5.13 -3.57 -15.39
N GLU A 54 6.33 -4.11 -15.60
CA GLU A 54 6.56 -5.56 -15.58
C GLU A 54 6.20 -6.15 -14.22
N GLY A 55 6.62 -5.49 -13.13
CA GLY A 55 6.26 -5.88 -11.77
C GLY A 55 4.75 -5.91 -11.53
N ALA A 56 4.04 -4.86 -11.93
CA ALA A 56 2.58 -4.78 -11.80
C ALA A 56 1.86 -5.85 -12.62
N MET A 57 2.32 -6.12 -13.84
CA MET A 57 1.78 -7.20 -14.68
C MET A 57 1.98 -8.57 -14.03
N GLN A 58 3.17 -8.86 -13.50
CA GLN A 58 3.43 -10.11 -12.81
C GLN A 58 2.58 -10.28 -11.56
N LEU A 59 2.41 -9.23 -10.74
CA LEU A 59 1.52 -9.28 -9.57
C LEU A 59 0.07 -9.54 -9.97
N THR A 60 -0.40 -8.93 -11.06
CA THR A 60 -1.76 -9.16 -11.58
C THR A 60 -1.92 -10.60 -12.10
N GLN A 61 -0.89 -11.17 -12.74
CA GLN A 61 -0.90 -12.58 -13.16
C GLN A 61 -0.96 -13.54 -11.98
N LEU A 62 -0.24 -13.23 -10.90
CA LEU A 62 -0.22 -14.04 -9.67
C LEU A 62 -1.52 -13.90 -8.87
N ARG A 63 -2.09 -12.69 -8.79
CA ARG A 63 -3.37 -12.41 -8.14
C ARG A 63 -4.23 -11.49 -9.04
N PRO A 64 -5.14 -12.05 -9.85
CA PRO A 64 -5.96 -11.29 -10.80
C PRO A 64 -6.84 -10.20 -10.19
N ASN A 65 -7.10 -10.28 -8.88
CA ASN A 65 -7.87 -9.28 -8.14
C ASN A 65 -7.05 -8.01 -7.82
N LEU A 66 -5.72 -8.05 -7.95
CA LEU A 66 -4.84 -6.89 -7.73
C LEU A 66 -4.78 -6.05 -9.00
N THR A 67 -5.69 -5.09 -9.13
CA THR A 67 -5.76 -4.19 -10.29
C THR A 67 -5.39 -2.75 -9.96
N ASN A 68 -5.24 -2.42 -8.67
CA ASN A 68 -4.95 -1.07 -8.21
C ASN A 68 -3.65 -1.07 -7.41
N PHE A 69 -2.67 -0.35 -7.91
CA PHE A 69 -1.34 -0.25 -7.33
C PHE A 69 -0.96 1.20 -7.07
N TYR A 70 -0.01 1.38 -6.16
CA TYR A 70 0.63 2.63 -5.85
C TYR A 70 2.12 2.54 -6.19
N TYR A 71 2.69 3.65 -6.65
CA TYR A 71 4.10 3.76 -6.99
C TYR A 71 4.72 4.97 -6.31
N ASP A 72 5.74 4.72 -5.49
CA ASP A 72 6.64 5.75 -4.98
C ASP A 72 8.03 5.56 -5.62
N PRO A 73 8.69 6.62 -6.15
CA PRO A 73 10.01 6.49 -6.74
C PRO A 73 11.09 5.94 -5.81
N SER A 74 10.95 6.12 -4.48
CA SER A 74 11.94 5.65 -3.50
C SER A 74 11.65 4.23 -3.00
N GLY A 75 10.38 3.82 -2.98
CA GLY A 75 9.87 2.61 -2.36
C GLY A 75 9.29 1.57 -3.33
N GLY A 76 9.06 1.96 -4.59
CA GLY A 76 8.56 1.12 -5.67
C GLY A 76 7.06 0.85 -5.60
N LEU A 77 6.67 -0.33 -6.10
CA LEU A 77 5.29 -0.77 -6.21
C LEU A 77 4.73 -1.22 -4.86
N SER A 78 3.48 -0.84 -4.59
CA SER A 78 2.71 -1.32 -3.44
C SER A 78 1.23 -1.44 -3.78
N PHE A 79 0.47 -2.14 -2.95
CA PHE A 79 -0.98 -2.24 -3.05
C PHE A 79 -1.62 -2.33 -1.66
N ASP A 80 -2.89 -1.96 -1.55
CA ASP A 80 -3.69 -2.20 -0.35
C ASP A 80 -4.34 -3.60 -0.42
N ASP A 81 -4.18 -4.42 0.62
CA ASP A 81 -4.67 -5.82 0.62
C ASP A 81 -6.19 -5.92 0.88
N GLY A 82 -6.89 -4.79 0.92
CA GLY A 82 -8.34 -4.71 1.19
C GLY A 82 -8.74 -4.91 2.65
N GLN A 83 -7.81 -5.31 3.52
CA GLN A 83 -8.03 -5.55 4.96
C GLN A 83 -7.43 -4.45 5.85
N GLY A 84 -7.08 -3.30 5.27
CA GLY A 84 -6.62 -2.11 6.01
C GLY A 84 -5.11 -1.96 6.19
N TRP A 85 -4.29 -2.76 5.47
CA TRP A 85 -2.84 -2.62 5.45
C TRP A 85 -2.28 -2.52 4.03
N ARG A 86 -1.09 -1.91 3.94
CA ARG A 86 -0.35 -1.74 2.69
C ARG A 86 0.77 -2.77 2.55
N ALA A 87 0.88 -3.37 1.37
CA ALA A 87 1.92 -4.33 1.02
C ALA A 87 2.92 -3.68 0.05
N TYR A 88 4.21 -3.63 0.41
CA TYR A 88 5.28 -3.02 -0.39
C TYR A 88 6.12 -4.10 -1.07
N PHE A 89 6.22 -4.03 -2.39
CA PHE A 89 6.91 -5.00 -3.24
C PHE A 89 8.15 -4.41 -3.93
N GLY A 90 8.33 -3.09 -3.91
CA GLY A 90 9.50 -2.48 -4.53
C GLY A 90 9.43 -2.54 -6.04
N THR A 91 10.59 -2.57 -6.69
CA THR A 91 10.72 -2.67 -8.15
C THR A 91 11.28 -4.03 -8.57
N GLY A 92 11.36 -4.27 -9.87
CA GLY A 92 11.98 -5.44 -10.48
C GLY A 92 11.00 -6.57 -10.77
N SER A 93 11.56 -7.73 -11.15
CA SER A 93 10.83 -8.83 -11.77
C SER A 93 10.65 -10.06 -10.88
N ASP A 94 11.22 -10.10 -9.67
CA ASP A 94 11.09 -11.24 -8.74
C ASP A 94 9.73 -11.28 -7.99
N MET A 95 8.64 -10.87 -8.64
CA MET A 95 7.34 -10.69 -7.99
C MET A 95 6.75 -12.01 -7.49
N ALA A 96 7.02 -13.13 -8.17
CA ALA A 96 6.61 -14.46 -7.71
C ALA A 96 7.24 -14.81 -6.36
N ARG A 97 8.55 -14.59 -6.20
CA ARG A 97 9.24 -14.88 -4.94
C ARG A 97 8.81 -13.94 -3.83
N LYS A 98 8.68 -12.65 -4.12
CA LYS A 98 8.15 -11.65 -3.18
C LYS A 98 6.73 -11.98 -2.70
N MET A 99 5.87 -12.47 -3.60
CA MET A 99 4.50 -12.89 -3.26
C MET A 99 4.50 -14.07 -2.30
N VAL A 100 5.35 -15.08 -2.52
CA VAL A 100 5.48 -16.22 -1.60
C VAL A 100 5.93 -15.77 -0.21
N VAL A 101 6.91 -14.87 -0.13
CA VAL A 101 7.37 -14.31 1.16
C VAL A 101 6.25 -13.53 1.84
N TYR A 102 5.53 -12.68 1.10
CA TYR A 102 4.40 -11.91 1.61
C TYR A 102 3.32 -12.81 2.21
N GLU A 103 2.84 -13.81 1.46
CA GLU A 103 1.79 -14.73 1.93
C GLU A 103 2.25 -15.57 3.13
N THR A 104 3.53 -15.93 3.18
CA THR A 104 4.11 -16.65 4.32
C THR A 104 4.08 -15.80 5.59
N ILE A 105 4.51 -14.55 5.51
CA ILE A 105 4.47 -13.60 6.64
C ILE A 105 3.02 -13.36 7.06
N LEU A 106 2.12 -13.12 6.10
CA LEU A 106 0.71 -12.88 6.39
C LEU A 106 0.05 -14.07 7.09
N SER A 107 0.35 -15.30 6.64
CA SER A 107 -0.15 -16.52 7.28
C SER A 107 0.36 -16.67 8.72
N ASP A 108 1.64 -16.40 8.94
CA ASP A 108 2.25 -16.45 10.28
C ASP A 108 1.63 -15.40 11.23
N LEU A 109 1.44 -14.16 10.77
CA LEU A 109 0.78 -13.11 11.54
C LEU A 109 -0.66 -13.49 11.92
N ARG A 110 -1.42 -14.05 10.97
CA ARG A 110 -2.79 -14.52 11.23
C ARG A 110 -2.84 -15.67 12.23
N SER A 111 -1.87 -16.60 12.18
CA SER A 111 -1.79 -17.70 13.15
C SER A 111 -1.55 -17.22 14.58
N ARG A 112 -0.98 -16.01 14.73
CA ARG A 112 -0.72 -15.33 16.01
C ARG A 112 -1.79 -14.30 16.37
N ASN A 113 -2.89 -14.24 15.60
CA ASN A 113 -3.97 -13.26 15.79
C ASN A 113 -3.48 -11.80 15.74
N LEU A 114 -2.43 -11.53 14.94
CA LEU A 114 -1.87 -10.19 14.74
C LEU A 114 -2.35 -9.62 13.40
N THR A 115 -2.68 -8.33 13.39
CA THR A 115 -3.01 -7.62 12.14
C THR A 115 -1.83 -6.75 11.73
N PRO A 116 -1.30 -6.89 10.50
CA PRO A 116 -0.28 -5.99 10.01
C PRO A 116 -0.85 -4.58 9.80
N VAL A 117 -0.02 -3.57 10.04
CA VAL A 117 -0.21 -2.19 9.56
C VAL A 117 0.37 -2.07 8.15
N TYR A 118 1.51 -2.72 7.93
CA TYR A 118 2.10 -2.92 6.61
C TYR A 118 3.00 -4.15 6.61
N ILE A 119 3.24 -4.70 5.42
CA ILE A 119 4.24 -5.72 5.16
C ILE A 119 5.09 -5.25 3.98
N SER A 120 6.40 -5.31 4.12
CA SER A 120 7.33 -4.98 3.04
C SER A 120 8.22 -6.16 2.71
N VAL A 121 8.18 -6.52 1.43
CA VAL A 121 8.98 -7.56 0.78
C VAL A 121 9.81 -6.98 -0.37
N SER A 122 9.97 -5.64 -0.42
CA SER A 122 10.80 -4.97 -1.43
C SER A 122 12.21 -5.55 -1.50
N ASN A 123 12.76 -5.94 -0.35
CA ASN A 123 13.90 -6.85 -0.23
C ASN A 123 13.43 -8.19 0.34
N GLN A 124 13.25 -9.19 -0.52
CA GLN A 124 12.75 -10.52 -0.15
C GLN A 124 13.66 -11.29 0.82
N ASP A 125 14.96 -10.96 0.88
CA ASP A 125 15.91 -11.60 1.78
C ASP A 125 15.91 -10.94 3.17
N LYS A 126 15.29 -9.75 3.30
CA LYS A 126 15.16 -9.00 4.55
C LYS A 126 13.79 -8.32 4.63
N PRO A 127 12.70 -9.10 4.68
CA PRO A 127 11.36 -8.53 4.80
C PRO A 127 11.17 -7.87 6.16
N TYR A 128 10.31 -6.86 6.22
CA TYR A 128 9.97 -6.17 7.47
C TYR A 128 8.47 -5.89 7.51
N TYR A 129 7.89 -5.93 8.71
CA TYR A 129 6.47 -5.65 8.91
C TYR A 129 6.26 -4.92 10.23
N ARG A 130 5.13 -4.22 10.33
CA ARG A 130 4.63 -3.66 11.59
C ARG A 130 3.26 -4.23 11.85
N VAL A 131 2.96 -4.55 13.11
CA VAL A 131 1.65 -5.02 13.55
C VAL A 131 1.01 -4.04 14.52
N VAL A 132 -0.30 -4.12 14.63
CA VAL A 132 -1.02 -3.72 15.84
C VAL A 132 -1.40 -4.97 16.61
N GLU A 133 -1.29 -4.93 17.93
CA GLU A 133 -1.93 -5.92 18.77
C GLU A 133 -3.45 -5.78 18.57
N GLN A 134 -4.11 -6.90 18.30
CA GLN A 134 -5.56 -6.90 18.35
C GLN A 134 -5.93 -6.78 19.82
N GLU A 135 -6.53 -5.66 20.19
CA GLU A 135 -7.11 -5.47 21.50
C GLU A 135 -8.15 -6.58 21.68
N LEU A 136 -7.80 -7.61 22.45
CA LEU A 136 -8.72 -8.66 22.85
C LEU A 136 -9.90 -7.94 23.50
N ASP A 137 -11.10 -8.09 22.91
CA ASP A 137 -12.38 -7.63 23.45
C ASP A 137 -12.35 -7.70 24.98
N GLN A 138 -12.05 -6.57 25.64
CA GLN A 138 -12.43 -6.39 27.02
C GLN A 138 -13.95 -6.26 26.95
N GLU A 139 -14.64 -7.33 27.32
CA GLU A 139 -16.10 -7.34 27.40
C GLU A 139 -16.53 -6.08 28.16
N PRO A 140 -17.29 -5.16 27.53
CA PRO A 140 -17.67 -3.90 28.17
C PRO A 140 -18.64 -4.22 29.29
N GLY A 141 -18.12 -4.34 30.51
CA GLY A 141 -18.93 -4.61 31.70
C GLY A 141 -18.41 -5.68 32.65
N GLN A 142 -17.25 -6.29 32.45
CA GLN A 142 -16.68 -7.17 33.48
C GLN A 142 -16.07 -6.30 34.59
N PRO A 143 -16.69 -6.19 35.79
CA PRO A 143 -16.03 -5.51 36.91
C PRO A 143 -14.77 -6.29 37.29
N PRO A 144 -13.76 -5.63 37.89
CA PRO A 144 -12.62 -6.34 38.46
C PRO A 144 -13.15 -7.39 39.43
N VAL A 145 -12.78 -8.66 39.21
CA VAL A 145 -12.98 -9.72 40.18
C VAL A 145 -12.21 -9.30 41.44
N LEU A 146 -12.92 -8.75 42.41
CA LEU A 146 -12.42 -8.61 43.76
C LEU A 146 -12.31 -10.04 44.28
N GLU A 147 -11.09 -10.58 44.31
CA GLU A 147 -10.79 -11.76 45.13
C GLU A 147 -11.01 -11.39 46.59
N GLU A 148 -12.25 -11.55 47.06
CA GLU A 148 -12.56 -11.58 48.47
C GLU A 148 -12.21 -12.96 49.02
N GLY A 149 -11.03 -13.03 49.67
CA GLY A 149 -10.84 -13.76 50.93
C GLY A 149 -10.78 -15.29 50.91
N GLY A 150 -9.59 -15.79 51.23
CA GLY A 150 -9.35 -17.09 51.87
C GLY A 150 -8.14 -17.03 52.77
#